data_AF-A0A957YSZ4-F1
#
_entry.id   AF-A0A957YSZ4-F1
#
_cell.length_a   1.000
_cell.length_b   1.000
_cell.length_c   1.000
_cell.angle_alpha   90.00
_cell.angle_beta   90.00
_cell.angle_gamma   90.00
#
_symmetry.space_group_name_H-M   'P 1'
#
loop_
_entity.id
_entity.type
_entity.pdbx_description
1 polymer ?
#
loop_
_entity_poly.entity_id
_entity_poly.type
_entity_poly.pdbx_seq_one_letter_code
_entity_poly.pdbx_strand_id
1 'polypeptide(L)'
;YATEDEAKSELYNQKEFRQALSVAINRDEIIKLIYKGGVFASQIAPMRGEPYHGESELFQSWAQYDPDLANQMLDDLGLTERDA
;
A
#
# COMPACT_ATOMS: atom_id res chain seq x y z
N TYR A 1 10.38 10.99 -3.90
CA TYR A 1 9.10 11.72 -4.00
C TYR A 1 9.38 13.20 -3.80
N ALA A 2 8.88 14.10 -4.65
CA ALA A 2 9.22 15.53 -4.55
C ALA A 2 8.39 16.20 -3.46
N THR A 3 9.04 16.59 -2.37
CA THR A 3 8.49 17.39 -1.28
C THR A 3 9.59 18.30 -0.75
N GLU A 4 9.24 19.51 -0.30
CA GLU A 4 10.19 20.45 0.31
C GLU A 4 10.57 20.04 1.74
N ASP A 5 9.80 19.15 2.35
CA ASP A 5 10.02 18.63 3.70
C ASP A 5 11.02 17.47 3.64
N GLU A 6 12.23 17.70 4.12
CA GLU A 6 13.32 16.72 4.08
C GLU A 6 12.96 15.42 4.83
N ALA A 7 12.29 15.52 5.97
CA ALA A 7 11.90 14.36 6.78
C ALA A 7 10.88 13.48 6.02
N LYS A 8 9.90 14.10 5.35
CA LYS A 8 8.96 13.36 4.49
C LYS A 8 9.66 12.78 3.27
N SER A 9 10.58 13.52 2.66
CA SER A 9 11.35 13.04 1.51
C SER A 9 12.11 11.77 1.86
N GLU A 10 12.80 11.76 3.00
CA GLU A 10 13.52 10.60 3.51
C GLU A 10 12.59 9.39 3.68
N LEU A 11 11.50 9.53 4.42
CA LEU A 11 10.52 8.46 4.65
C LEU A 11 9.91 7.93 3.34
N TYR A 12 9.50 8.82 2.44
CA TYR A 12 8.88 8.41 1.18
C TYR A 12 9.83 7.62 0.29
N ASN A 13 11.14 7.83 0.40
CA ASN A 13 12.13 7.07 -0.35
C ASN A 13 12.40 5.69 0.26
N GLN A 14 12.07 5.45 1.53
CA GLN A 14 12.14 4.12 2.15
C GLN A 14 11.06 3.19 1.60
N LYS A 15 11.47 1.97 1.19
CA LYS A 15 10.57 1.02 0.52
C LYS A 15 9.55 0.47 1.50
N GLU A 16 10.02 0.12 2.69
CA GLU A 16 9.29 -0.44 3.82
C GLU A 16 8.19 0.51 4.26
N PHE A 17 8.48 1.82 4.29
CA PHE A 17 7.49 2.86 4.59
C PHE A 17 6.31 2.81 3.61
N ARG A 18 6.59 2.73 2.30
CA ARG A 18 5.54 2.64 1.27
C ARG A 18 4.76 1.34 1.32
N GLN A 19 5.43 0.24 1.68
CA GLN A 19 4.78 -1.05 1.85
C GLN A 19 3.84 -1.05 3.05
N ALA A 20 4.25 -0.47 4.18
CA ALA A 20 3.43 -0.30 5.36
C ALA A 20 2.15 0.51 5.04
N LEU A 21 2.31 1.64 4.35
CA LEU A 21 1.17 2.44 3.89
C LEU A 21 0.26 1.67 2.93
N SER A 22 0.82 0.84 2.06
CA SER A 22 0.01 0.01 1.15
C SER A 22 -0.85 -1.00 1.91
N VAL A 23 -0.29 -1.66 2.93
CA VAL A 23 -0.99 -2.67 3.73
C VAL A 23 -2.06 -2.06 4.65
N ALA A 24 -1.87 -0.80 5.06
CA ALA A 24 -2.85 -0.08 5.87
C ALA A 24 -4.15 0.27 5.12
N ILE A 25 -4.20 0.14 3.79
CA ILE A 25 -5.36 0.52 2.97
C ILE A 25 -6.37 -0.62 2.92
N ASN A 26 -7.58 -0.38 3.44
CA ASN A 26 -8.72 -1.29 3.28
C ASN A 26 -9.33 -1.18 1.86
N ARG A 27 -8.65 -1.81 0.88
CA ARG A 27 -9.09 -1.81 -0.51
C ARG A 27 -10.47 -2.45 -0.68
N ASP A 28 -10.77 -3.52 0.07
CA ASP A 28 -12.06 -4.20 0.00
C ASP A 28 -13.23 -3.30 0.40
N GLU A 29 -13.06 -2.49 1.44
CA GLU A 29 -14.07 -1.50 1.85
C GLU A 29 -14.23 -0.40 0.81
N ILE A 30 -13.13 0.15 0.29
CA ILE A 30 -13.17 1.13 -0.82
C ILE A 30 -13.92 0.56 -2.01
N ILE A 31 -13.65 -0.70 -2.37
CA ILE A 31 -14.29 -1.40 -3.48
C ILE A 31 -15.78 -1.59 -3.25
N LYS A 32 -16.19 -1.98 -2.04
CA LYS A 32 -17.61 -2.15 -1.70
C LYS A 32 -18.37 -0.82 -1.74
N LEU A 33 -17.80 0.23 -1.15
CA LEU A 33 -18.47 1.52 -0.97
C LEU A 33 -18.47 2.38 -2.23
N ILE A 34 -17.32 2.48 -2.91
CA ILE A 34 -17.15 3.39 -4.07
C ILE A 34 -17.42 2.65 -5.38
N TYR A 35 -16.86 1.46 -5.54
CA TYR A 35 -16.91 0.70 -6.79
C TYR A 35 -18.03 -0.35 -6.84
N LYS A 36 -18.85 -0.44 -5.78
CA LYS A 36 -19.99 -1.38 -5.67
C LYS A 36 -19.61 -2.83 -5.97
N GLY A 37 -18.37 -3.23 -5.64
CA GLY A 37 -17.87 -4.59 -5.89
C GLY A 37 -17.50 -4.90 -7.35
N GLY A 38 -17.53 -3.92 -8.26
CA GLY A 38 -17.25 -4.14 -9.68
C GLY A 38 -15.78 -4.29 -10.06
N VAL A 39 -14.88 -4.10 -9.10
CA VAL A 39 -13.43 -4.24 -9.27
C VAL A 39 -12.84 -5.07 -8.12
N PHE A 40 -11.55 -5.39 -8.18
CA PHE A 40 -10.86 -6.21 -7.19
C PHE A 40 -9.59 -5.51 -6.70
N ALA A 41 -9.16 -5.84 -5.48
CA ALA A 41 -7.98 -5.23 -4.88
C ALA A 41 -6.71 -5.60 -5.65
N SER A 42 -5.87 -4.59 -5.90
CA SER A 42 -4.63 -4.75 -6.62
C SER A 42 -3.61 -3.66 -6.30
N GLN A 43 -2.36 -3.92 -6.68
CA GLN A 43 -1.38 -2.87 -6.95
C GLN A 43 -1.48 -2.33 -8.37
N ILE A 44 -0.74 -1.24 -8.59
CA ILE A 44 -0.41 -0.74 -9.92
C ILE A 44 0.49 -1.78 -10.58
N ALA A 45 -0.07 -2.52 -11.52
CA ALA A 45 0.61 -3.53 -12.32
C ALA A 45 0.03 -3.49 -13.74
N PRO A 46 0.73 -4.09 -14.72
CA PRO A 46 0.17 -4.28 -16.05
C PRO A 46 -1.17 -5.03 -15.98
N MET A 47 -2.03 -4.79 -16.97
CA MET A 47 -3.37 -5.39 -17.02
C MET A 47 -3.29 -6.92 -16.91
N ARG A 48 -4.19 -7.50 -16.11
CA ARG A 48 -4.36 -8.95 -16.06
C ARG A 48 -4.87 -9.44 -17.41
N GLY A 49 -4.15 -10.39 -18.02
CA GLY A 49 -4.42 -10.93 -19.34
C GLY A 49 -3.46 -10.42 -20.43
N GLU A 50 -3.69 -10.84 -21.67
CA GLU A 50 -2.84 -10.51 -22.81
C GLU A 50 -2.91 -9.01 -23.18
N PRO A 51 -1.82 -8.41 -23.72
CA PRO A 51 -0.47 -8.98 -23.91
C PRO A 51 0.39 -8.96 -22.64
N TYR A 52 -0.14 -8.43 -21.54
CA TYR A 52 0.63 -8.05 -20.37
C TYR A 52 0.77 -9.15 -19.32
N HIS A 53 0.14 -10.32 -19.52
CA HIS A 53 0.17 -11.51 -18.65
C HIS A 53 0.22 -11.15 -17.16
N GLY A 54 -0.63 -10.20 -16.73
CA GLY A 54 -0.65 -9.63 -15.37
C GLY A 54 -1.10 -10.59 -14.26
N GLU A 55 -0.90 -11.89 -14.44
CA GLU A 55 -1.05 -12.93 -13.41
C GLU A 55 0.16 -12.99 -12.46
N SER A 56 1.15 -12.12 -12.68
CA SER A 56 2.31 -11.99 -11.80
C SER A 56 1.89 -11.66 -10.36
N GLU A 57 2.60 -12.26 -9.41
CA GLU A 57 2.46 -11.97 -7.97
C GLU A 57 2.64 -10.47 -7.64
N LEU A 58 3.28 -9.71 -8.53
CA LEU A 58 3.39 -8.25 -8.43
C LEU A 58 2.03 -7.56 -8.30
N PHE A 59 0.98 -8.13 -8.91
CA PHE A 59 -0.38 -7.59 -8.87
C PHE A 59 -0.96 -7.58 -7.44
N GLN A 60 -0.53 -8.51 -6.58
CA GLN A 60 -1.01 -8.67 -5.20
C GLN A 60 0.01 -8.18 -4.15
N SER A 61 1.16 -7.63 -4.58
CA SER A 61 2.25 -7.27 -3.67
C SER A 61 1.82 -6.19 -2.67
N TRP A 62 1.75 -6.49 -1.38
CA TRP A 62 1.35 -5.52 -0.33
C TRP A 62 -0.07 -4.97 -0.53
N ALA A 63 -0.94 -5.71 -1.22
CA ALA A 63 -2.33 -5.32 -1.47
C ALA A 63 -3.30 -5.80 -0.39
N GLN A 64 -2.85 -6.71 0.50
CA GLN A 64 -3.62 -7.17 1.65
C GLN A 64 -3.92 -6.04 2.63
N TYR A 65 -5.05 -6.14 3.34
CA TYR A 65 -5.38 -5.23 4.42
C TYR A 65 -5.02 -5.88 5.77
N ASP A 66 -4.00 -5.33 6.44
CA ASP A 66 -3.52 -5.81 7.73
C ASP A 66 -2.96 -4.62 8.57
N PRO A 67 -3.83 -3.91 9.31
CA PRO A 67 -3.41 -2.78 10.14
C PRO A 67 -2.33 -3.12 11.16
N ASP A 68 -2.32 -4.34 11.69
CA ASP A 68 -1.36 -4.76 12.71
C ASP A 68 0.03 -4.92 12.09
N LEU A 69 0.12 -5.56 10.91
CA LEU A 69 1.37 -5.63 10.15
C LEU A 69 1.84 -4.23 9.73
N ALA A 70 0.93 -3.37 9.27
CA ALA A 70 1.30 -2.01 8.89
C ALA A 70 1.89 -1.22 10.08
N ASN A 71 1.27 -1.32 11.26
CA ASN A 71 1.79 -0.70 12.49
C ASN A 71 3.17 -1.26 12.85
N GLN A 72 3.33 -2.59 12.82
CA GLN A 72 4.63 -3.22 13.09
C GLN A 72 5.72 -2.70 12.13
N MET A 73 5.42 -2.62 10.84
CA MET A 73 6.38 -2.12 9.84
C MET A 73 6.74 -0.65 10.06
N LEU A 74 5.83 0.18 10.57
CA LEU A 74 6.11 1.57 10.91
C LEU A 74 6.94 1.68 12.20
N ASP A 75 6.63 0.86 13.21
CA ASP A 75 7.40 0.76 14.45
C ASP A 75 8.85 0.31 14.18
N ASP A 76 9.05 -0.64 13.26
CA ASP A 76 10.38 -1.09 12.81
C ASP A 76 11.20 0.01 12.12
N LEU A 77 10.54 1.06 11.61
CA LEU A 77 11.17 2.27 11.06
C LEU A 77 11.39 3.37 12.13
N GLY A 78 11.06 3.09 13.39
CA GLY A 78 11.16 4.03 14.50
C GLY A 78 9.99 5.00 14.64
N LEU A 79 8.94 4.85 13.84
CA LEU A 79 7.75 5.72 13.85
C LEU A 79 6.76 5.28 14.93
N THR A 80 7.18 5.41 16.20
CA THR A 80 6.47 4.84 17.37
C THR A 80 5.58 5.83 18.11
N GLU A 81 5.69 7.13 17.80
CA GLU A 81 4.87 8.17 18.43
C GLU A 81 3.41 8.07 17.95
N ARG A 82 2.47 8.19 18.88
CA ARG A 82 1.03 8.17 18.61
C ARG A 82 0.37 9.36 19.30
N ASP A 83 -0.60 9.96 18.63
CA ASP A 83 -1.49 10.93 19.28
C ASP A 83 -2.29 10.21 20.38
N ALA A 84 -2.28 10.79 21.58
CA ALA A 84 -2.97 10.27 22.76
C ALA A 84 -4.48 10.53 22.73
#